data_AF-A0A6N3BGT2-F1
#
_entry.id   AF-A0A6N3BGT2-F1
#
_cell.length_a   1.000
_cell.length_b   1.000
_cell.length_c   1.000
_cell.angle_alpha   90.00
_cell.angle_beta   90.00
_cell.angle_gamma   90.00
#
_symmetry.space_group_name_H-M   'P 1'
#
loop_
_entity.id
_entity.type
_entity.pdbx_description
1 polymer ?
#
loop_
_entity_poly.entity_id
_entity_poly.type
_entity_poly.pdbx_seq_one_letter_code
_entity_poly.pdbx_strand_id
1 'polypeptide(L)'
;MGTLAVISDLHVDINQLLDPHLQLIADYLQQNQVTHLHLAGDVANKKQRLLDVVAFFQNRQVPTTFHWGNHEMVDLTEQEIEAFDDPAFLNFQTYRLSEKTLLLGINGWYDYQYSDLTSEAEILRLKNLFWYDRMIQRKGSDKEISQAINERLAETLAHLPQDQEIFLSTHFVPQEAFIVRQTGKYARWNHLNAFLGSPDFGAVIDQYANVRAVVFGHTHRRFEKKELAGTSYYCCPFGYYYEWQLTRRFVLENHLAEAYSPTKVRTLLRNHHEAFEDYKTAHLLEELAQAITLLPY
;
A
#
# COMPACT_ATOMS: atom_id res chain seq x y z
N MET A 1 7.41 -17.04 18.78
CA MET A 1 8.08 -16.28 17.71
C MET A 1 7.15 -16.37 16.52
N GLY A 2 6.59 -15.25 16.12
CA GLY A 2 5.63 -15.15 15.04
C GLY A 2 6.23 -14.46 13.82
N THR A 3 5.49 -14.44 12.72
CA THR A 3 5.86 -13.67 11.54
C THR A 3 4.62 -12.95 11.03
N LEU A 4 4.74 -11.63 10.90
CA LEU A 4 3.73 -10.77 10.30
C LEU A 4 4.00 -10.73 8.79
N ALA A 5 2.98 -11.04 7.98
CA ALA A 5 2.99 -10.70 6.57
C ALA A 5 2.22 -9.41 6.33
N VAL A 6 2.77 -8.50 5.54
CA VAL A 6 2.09 -7.27 5.12
C VAL A 6 2.03 -7.22 3.59
N ILE A 7 0.85 -6.94 3.05
CA ILE A 7 0.59 -6.82 1.61
C ILE A 7 -0.16 -5.51 1.35
N SER A 8 0.32 -4.70 0.41
CA SER A 8 -0.37 -3.49 -0.06
C SER A 8 -0.62 -3.55 -1.56
N ASP A 9 -1.60 -2.76 -2.03
CA ASP A 9 -1.85 -2.55 -3.46
C ASP A 9 -2.16 -3.86 -4.20
N LEU A 10 -2.89 -4.78 -3.55
CA LEU A 10 -3.25 -6.07 -4.12
C LEU A 10 -4.19 -5.91 -5.32
N HIS A 11 -5.03 -4.87 -5.30
CA HIS A 11 -5.93 -4.47 -6.39
C HIS A 11 -6.67 -5.65 -7.02
N VAL A 12 -7.29 -6.51 -6.20
CA VAL A 12 -7.85 -7.81 -6.61
C VAL A 12 -8.81 -7.69 -7.79
N ASP A 13 -9.54 -6.57 -7.90
CA ASP A 13 -10.47 -6.30 -8.99
C ASP A 13 -9.75 -5.99 -10.31
N ILE A 14 -8.75 -5.11 -10.25
CA ILE A 14 -8.01 -4.66 -11.44
C ILE A 14 -7.08 -5.76 -11.95
N ASN A 15 -6.53 -6.55 -11.02
CA ASN A 15 -5.63 -7.67 -11.28
C ASN A 15 -6.37 -8.98 -11.58
N GLN A 16 -7.71 -8.96 -11.45
CA GLN A 16 -8.58 -10.13 -11.65
C GLN A 16 -8.13 -11.33 -10.81
N LEU A 17 -7.80 -11.08 -9.55
CA LEU A 17 -7.42 -12.12 -8.60
C LEU A 17 -8.67 -12.80 -8.04
N LEU A 18 -8.98 -13.95 -8.61
CA LEU A 18 -9.98 -14.90 -8.14
C LEU A 18 -9.46 -15.79 -6.99
N ASP A 19 -10.36 -16.55 -6.37
CA ASP A 19 -10.08 -17.44 -5.23
C ASP A 19 -8.86 -18.35 -5.40
N PRO A 20 -8.57 -18.98 -6.57
CA PRO A 20 -7.36 -19.77 -6.75
C PRO A 20 -6.07 -18.94 -6.54
N HIS A 21 -6.07 -17.67 -6.92
CA HIS A 21 -4.92 -16.78 -6.70
C HIS A 21 -4.78 -16.37 -5.24
N LEU A 22 -5.89 -16.13 -4.55
CA LEU A 22 -5.87 -15.88 -3.11
C LEU A 22 -5.43 -17.14 -2.34
N GLN A 23 -5.75 -18.32 -2.85
CA GLN A 23 -5.27 -19.59 -2.29
C GLN A 23 -3.74 -19.71 -2.44
N LEU A 24 -3.16 -19.30 -3.58
CA LEU A 24 -1.69 -19.24 -3.72
C LEU A 24 -1.03 -18.35 -2.67
N ILE A 25 -1.66 -17.22 -2.34
CA ILE A 25 -1.19 -16.35 -1.25
C ILE A 25 -1.29 -17.09 0.08
N ALA A 26 -2.45 -17.68 0.40
CA ALA A 26 -2.65 -18.41 1.64
C ALA A 26 -1.63 -19.56 1.82
N ASP A 27 -1.36 -20.32 0.76
CA ASP A 27 -0.38 -21.40 0.76
C ASP A 27 1.04 -20.86 0.99
N TYR A 28 1.40 -19.74 0.37
CA TYR A 28 2.68 -19.07 0.60
C TYR A 28 2.82 -18.59 2.05
N LEU A 29 1.78 -17.98 2.63
CA LEU A 29 1.77 -17.54 4.03
C LEU A 29 1.97 -18.73 4.97
N GLN A 30 1.28 -19.85 4.71
CA GLN A 30 1.43 -21.07 5.50
C GLN A 30 2.85 -21.67 5.39
N GLN A 31 3.41 -21.74 4.18
CA GLN A 31 4.77 -22.24 3.94
C GLN A 31 5.83 -21.40 4.67
N ASN A 32 5.60 -20.09 4.80
CA ASN A 32 6.48 -19.17 5.52
C ASN A 32 6.13 -19.02 7.01
N GLN A 33 5.26 -19.89 7.55
CA GLN A 33 4.87 -19.91 8.96
C GLN A 33 4.34 -18.55 9.46
N VAL A 34 3.64 -17.83 8.58
CA VAL A 34 3.02 -16.55 8.91
C VAL A 34 1.94 -16.79 9.95
N THR A 35 1.99 -16.00 11.02
CA THR A 35 1.04 -16.08 12.15
C THR A 35 0.00 -14.97 12.10
N HIS A 36 0.26 -13.90 11.34
CA HIS A 36 -0.67 -12.78 11.17
C HIS A 36 -0.50 -12.14 9.79
N LEU A 37 -1.61 -11.79 9.13
CA LEU A 37 -1.65 -11.04 7.88
C LEU A 37 -2.18 -9.62 8.14
N HIS A 38 -1.53 -8.63 7.55
CA HIS A 38 -2.03 -7.27 7.48
C HIS A 38 -2.15 -6.82 6.02
N LEU A 39 -3.33 -6.31 5.65
CA LEU A 39 -3.61 -5.74 4.34
C LEU A 39 -3.53 -4.21 4.42
N ALA A 40 -2.49 -3.63 3.81
CA ALA A 40 -2.07 -2.25 3.97
C ALA A 40 -2.61 -1.30 2.88
N GLY A 41 -3.94 -1.32 2.72
CA GLY A 41 -4.66 -0.51 1.76
C GLY A 41 -4.55 -0.97 0.30
N ASP A 42 -5.49 -0.48 -0.52
CA ASP A 42 -5.59 -0.75 -1.95
C ASP A 42 -5.65 -2.26 -2.26
N VAL A 43 -6.38 -2.98 -1.43
CA VAL A 43 -6.73 -4.39 -1.65
C VAL A 43 -7.70 -4.50 -2.82
N ALA A 44 -8.66 -3.59 -2.91
CA ALA A 44 -9.79 -3.59 -3.83
C ALA A 44 -10.30 -2.17 -4.12
N ASN A 45 -11.14 -2.01 -5.15
CA ASN A 45 -11.77 -0.71 -5.43
C ASN A 45 -13.01 -0.43 -4.56
N LYS A 46 -13.51 -1.44 -3.86
CA LYS A 46 -14.80 -1.41 -3.16
C LYS A 46 -14.68 -2.01 -1.77
N LYS A 47 -15.35 -1.39 -0.80
CA LYS A 47 -15.35 -1.82 0.61
C LYS A 47 -15.71 -3.31 0.72
N GLN A 48 -16.83 -3.72 0.12
CA GLN A 48 -17.32 -5.09 0.24
C GLN A 48 -16.29 -6.10 -0.29
N ARG A 49 -15.61 -5.77 -1.40
CA ARG A 49 -14.63 -6.66 -1.98
C ARG A 49 -13.40 -6.83 -1.08
N LEU A 50 -12.93 -5.75 -0.43
CA LEU A 50 -11.88 -5.86 0.58
C LEU A 50 -12.33 -6.79 1.72
N LEU A 51 -13.55 -6.61 2.23
CA LEU A 51 -14.09 -7.45 3.32
C LEU A 51 -14.20 -8.92 2.90
N ASP A 52 -14.56 -9.21 1.65
CA ASP A 52 -14.57 -10.58 1.13
C ASP A 52 -13.16 -11.20 1.13
N VAL A 53 -12.12 -10.41 0.82
CA VAL A 53 -10.72 -10.85 0.87
C VAL A 53 -10.28 -11.09 2.32
N VAL A 54 -10.64 -10.22 3.26
CA VAL A 54 -10.37 -10.41 4.69
C VAL A 54 -11.03 -11.71 5.19
N ALA A 55 -12.30 -11.91 4.86
CA ALA A 55 -13.04 -13.12 5.21
C ALA A 55 -12.42 -14.38 4.58
N PHE A 56 -11.92 -14.30 3.33
CA PHE A 56 -11.26 -15.42 2.67
C PHE A 56 -10.09 -15.97 3.49
N PHE A 57 -9.23 -15.09 4.02
CA PHE A 57 -8.07 -15.48 4.82
C PHE A 57 -8.45 -15.89 6.24
N GLN A 58 -9.38 -15.18 6.89
CA GLN A 58 -9.85 -15.54 8.23
C GLN A 58 -10.53 -16.92 8.25
N ASN A 59 -11.34 -17.25 7.24
CA ASN A 59 -11.97 -18.57 7.10
C ASN A 59 -10.96 -19.72 6.91
N ARG A 60 -9.71 -19.39 6.55
CA ARG A 60 -8.57 -20.32 6.44
C ARG A 60 -7.65 -20.27 7.66
N GLN A 61 -8.13 -19.72 8.76
CA GLN A 61 -7.39 -19.63 10.03
C GLN A 61 -6.12 -18.78 9.93
N VAL A 62 -6.07 -17.81 9.01
CA VAL A 62 -5.04 -16.78 8.97
C VAL A 62 -5.60 -15.51 9.62
N PRO A 63 -5.21 -15.17 10.87
CA PRO A 63 -5.61 -13.91 11.49
C PRO A 63 -5.26 -12.75 10.57
N THR A 64 -6.26 -11.93 10.24
CA THR A 64 -6.12 -10.88 9.23
C THR A 64 -6.66 -9.57 9.76
N THR A 65 -5.87 -8.50 9.59
CA THR A 65 -6.23 -7.11 9.88
C THR A 65 -6.02 -6.27 8.63
N PHE A 66 -6.60 -5.07 8.57
CA PHE A 66 -6.44 -4.19 7.41
C PHE A 66 -6.58 -2.71 7.79
N HIS A 67 -6.13 -1.84 6.90
CA HIS A 67 -6.49 -0.42 6.88
C HIS A 67 -6.83 -0.01 5.44
N TRP A 68 -7.49 1.14 5.27
CA TRP A 68 -7.94 1.60 3.95
C TRP A 68 -6.80 2.22 3.15
N GLY A 69 -6.74 1.91 1.86
CA GLY A 69 -6.02 2.71 0.88
C GLY A 69 -6.96 3.71 0.21
N ASN A 70 -6.42 4.55 -0.67
CA ASN A 70 -7.23 5.57 -1.33
C ASN A 70 -8.28 4.95 -2.28
N HIS A 71 -8.04 3.75 -2.80
CA HIS A 71 -9.00 3.08 -3.68
C HIS A 71 -10.28 2.67 -2.96
N GLU A 72 -10.19 2.13 -1.74
CA GLU A 72 -11.37 1.80 -0.95
C GLU A 72 -12.11 3.05 -0.47
N MET A 73 -11.37 4.09 -0.07
CA MET A 73 -11.94 5.33 0.49
C MET A 73 -12.95 6.03 -0.44
N VAL A 74 -12.86 5.82 -1.75
CA VAL A 74 -13.84 6.37 -2.71
C VAL A 74 -15.25 5.81 -2.48
N ASP A 75 -15.36 4.61 -1.93
CA ASP A 75 -16.64 3.93 -1.66
C ASP A 75 -17.17 4.18 -0.24
N LEU A 76 -16.50 5.04 0.54
CA LEU A 76 -16.73 5.25 1.97
C LEU A 76 -17.21 6.67 2.27
N THR A 77 -17.99 6.78 3.34
CA THR A 77 -18.18 8.06 4.04
C THR A 77 -16.97 8.39 4.90
N GLU A 78 -16.77 9.68 5.23
CA GLU A 78 -15.69 10.10 6.13
C GLU A 78 -15.71 9.34 7.48
N GLN A 79 -16.91 9.08 8.03
CA GLN A 79 -17.05 8.31 9.26
C GLN A 79 -16.51 6.87 9.13
N GLU A 80 -16.73 6.22 7.99
CA GLU A 80 -16.21 4.88 7.72
C GLU A 80 -14.71 4.89 7.44
N ILE A 81 -14.17 5.96 6.84
CA ILE A 81 -12.72 6.14 6.69
C ILE A 81 -12.08 6.21 8.09
N GLU A 82 -12.65 7.00 8.99
CA GLU A 82 -12.04 7.27 10.30
C GLU A 82 -12.25 6.16 11.33
N ALA A 83 -13.45 5.56 11.38
CA ALA A 83 -13.86 4.64 12.44
C ALA A 83 -14.89 3.61 11.94
N PHE A 84 -14.47 2.77 10.99
CA PHE A 84 -15.27 1.62 10.57
C PHE A 84 -15.41 0.60 11.72
N ASP A 85 -16.62 0.11 11.93
CA ASP A 85 -16.95 -0.83 13.01
C ASP A 85 -16.64 -2.27 12.58
N ASP A 86 -15.35 -2.61 12.55
CA ASP A 86 -14.85 -3.96 12.31
C ASP A 86 -13.61 -4.22 13.19
N PRO A 87 -13.56 -5.33 13.95
CA PRO A 87 -12.43 -5.63 14.82
C PRO A 87 -11.10 -5.87 14.07
N ALA A 88 -11.14 -6.17 12.77
CA ALA A 88 -9.96 -6.32 11.93
C ALA A 88 -9.47 -4.98 11.34
N PHE A 89 -10.28 -3.92 11.41
CA PHE A 89 -9.92 -2.59 10.89
C PHE A 89 -9.03 -1.83 11.86
N LEU A 90 -7.88 -1.37 11.36
CA LEU A 90 -6.91 -0.59 12.12
C LEU A 90 -6.76 0.82 11.53
N ASN A 91 -7.22 1.83 12.26
CA ASN A 91 -6.88 3.23 11.99
C ASN A 91 -6.63 3.96 13.30
N PHE A 92 -5.35 4.21 13.61
CA PHE A 92 -4.88 4.60 14.95
C PHE A 92 -5.27 3.58 16.03
N GLN A 93 -5.34 2.30 15.64
CA GLN A 93 -5.60 1.18 16.53
C GLN A 93 -4.46 0.18 16.44
N THR A 94 -4.25 -0.55 17.53
CA THR A 94 -3.18 -1.56 17.60
C THR A 94 -3.73 -2.97 17.61
N TYR A 95 -2.96 -3.89 17.02
CA TYR A 95 -3.12 -5.31 17.19
C TYR A 95 -1.89 -5.86 17.91
N ARG A 96 -2.11 -6.66 18.96
CA ARG A 96 -1.03 -7.26 19.73
C ARG A 96 -0.48 -8.48 19.01
N LEU A 97 0.72 -8.36 18.44
CA LEU A 97 1.42 -9.47 17.79
C LEU A 97 2.06 -10.41 18.81
N SER A 98 2.70 -9.84 19.85
CA SER A 98 3.32 -10.57 20.95
C SER A 98 3.26 -9.77 22.26
N GLU A 99 3.88 -10.29 23.32
CA GLU A 99 4.08 -9.53 24.56
C GLU A 99 4.98 -8.28 24.37
N LYS A 100 5.82 -8.27 23.32
CA LYS A 100 6.83 -7.23 23.06
C LYS A 100 6.54 -6.38 21.82
N THR A 101 5.63 -6.79 20.95
CA THR A 101 5.46 -6.17 19.63
C THR A 101 3.99 -5.86 19.35
N LEU A 102 3.73 -4.62 18.93
CA LEU A 102 2.43 -4.13 18.50
C LEU A 102 2.46 -3.83 17.00
N LEU A 103 1.39 -4.17 16.30
CA LEU A 103 1.08 -3.65 14.97
C LEU A 103 0.19 -2.42 15.13
N LEU A 104 0.60 -1.27 14.60
CA LEU A 104 -0.20 -0.05 14.52
C LEU A 104 -0.61 0.18 13.06
N GLY A 105 -1.92 0.17 12.77
CA GLY A 105 -2.44 0.45 11.43
C GLY A 105 -3.02 1.86 11.33
N ILE A 106 -2.70 2.59 10.26
CA ILE A 106 -3.13 3.97 10.01
C ILE A 106 -3.36 4.14 8.52
N ASN A 107 -4.53 4.65 8.12
CA ASN A 107 -4.81 4.84 6.68
C ASN A 107 -3.77 5.77 6.01
N GLY A 108 -3.50 6.92 6.62
CA GLY A 108 -2.59 7.96 6.11
C GLY A 108 -3.28 8.98 5.18
N TRP A 109 -2.52 9.98 4.73
CA TRP A 109 -2.94 10.97 3.73
C TRP A 109 -1.72 11.72 3.16
N TYR A 110 -1.94 12.82 2.44
CA TYR A 110 -0.90 13.65 1.83
C TYR A 110 -1.15 15.15 1.98
N ASP A 111 -0.08 15.92 1.83
CA ASP A 111 -0.04 17.37 2.07
C ASP A 111 0.60 18.16 0.90
N TYR A 112 0.84 17.49 -0.22
CA TYR A 112 1.47 18.00 -1.44
C TYR A 112 2.97 18.26 -1.39
N GLN A 113 3.65 18.03 -0.26
CA GLN A 113 5.04 18.47 -0.09
C GLN A 113 6.07 17.71 -0.95
N TYR A 114 5.72 16.53 -1.47
CA TYR A 114 6.60 15.81 -2.41
C TYR A 114 6.55 16.33 -3.86
N SER A 115 5.63 17.26 -4.15
CA SER A 115 5.52 17.88 -5.47
C SER A 115 6.61 18.92 -5.70
N ASP A 116 7.04 19.05 -6.94
CA ASP A 116 7.80 20.19 -7.44
C ASP A 116 6.93 21.41 -7.78
N LEU A 117 5.59 21.25 -7.78
CA LEU A 117 4.67 22.38 -7.84
C LEU A 117 4.52 23.05 -6.47
N THR A 118 4.65 24.38 -6.46
CA THR A 118 4.42 25.20 -5.25
C THR A 118 3.02 25.82 -5.20
N SER A 119 2.33 25.88 -6.36
CA SER A 119 0.99 26.46 -6.46
C SER A 119 -0.08 25.44 -6.08
N GLU A 120 -0.72 25.64 -4.93
CA GLU A 120 -1.80 24.79 -4.44
C GLU A 120 -3.00 24.77 -5.42
N ALA A 121 -3.33 25.91 -6.02
CA ALA A 121 -4.38 25.98 -7.03
C ALA A 121 -4.08 25.11 -8.26
N GLU A 122 -2.81 24.99 -8.65
CA GLU A 122 -2.41 24.12 -9.75
C GLU A 122 -2.47 22.64 -9.37
N ILE A 123 -2.03 22.30 -8.16
CA ILE A 123 -2.12 20.94 -7.62
C ILE A 123 -3.59 20.49 -7.53
N LEU A 124 -4.47 21.35 -6.99
CA LEU A 124 -5.91 21.07 -6.93
C LEU A 124 -6.53 20.90 -8.33
N ARG A 125 -6.11 21.71 -9.30
CA ARG A 125 -6.53 21.52 -10.70
C ARG A 125 -6.11 20.15 -11.24
N LEU A 126 -4.87 19.71 -10.96
CA LEU A 126 -4.39 18.39 -11.37
C LEU A 126 -5.17 17.26 -10.66
N LYS A 127 -5.43 17.40 -9.36
CA LYS A 127 -6.23 16.44 -8.59
C LYS A 127 -7.59 16.24 -9.24
N ASN A 128 -8.30 17.33 -9.50
CA ASN A 128 -9.65 17.33 -10.08
C ASN A 128 -9.71 16.81 -11.51
N LEU A 129 -8.61 16.92 -12.28
CA LEU A 129 -8.56 16.42 -13.66
C LEU A 129 -8.17 14.95 -13.76
N PHE A 130 -7.16 14.51 -13.00
CA PHE A 130 -6.46 13.26 -13.28
C PHE A 130 -6.33 12.32 -12.10
N TRP A 131 -6.49 12.80 -10.87
CA TRP A 131 -6.22 11.98 -9.70
C TRP A 131 -7.47 11.27 -9.17
N TYR A 132 -7.33 10.01 -8.79
CA TYR A 132 -8.46 9.16 -8.39
C TYR A 132 -9.16 9.71 -7.15
N ASP A 133 -8.38 10.23 -6.21
CA ASP A 133 -8.85 10.67 -4.88
C ASP A 133 -9.78 11.89 -4.91
N ARG A 134 -9.95 12.56 -6.07
CA ARG A 134 -10.94 13.63 -6.22
C ARG A 134 -12.37 13.18 -5.88
N MET A 135 -12.61 11.87 -5.87
CA MET A 135 -13.91 11.27 -5.53
C MET A 135 -14.08 11.04 -4.02
N ILE A 136 -12.99 11.02 -3.25
CA ILE A 136 -13.00 10.77 -1.81
C ILE A 136 -13.61 11.98 -1.11
N GLN A 137 -14.59 11.73 -0.24
CA GLN A 137 -15.26 12.77 0.53
C GLN A 137 -14.65 12.85 1.92
N ARG A 138 -13.93 13.94 2.20
CA ARG A 138 -13.41 14.29 3.53
C ARG A 138 -13.61 15.78 3.79
N LYS A 139 -13.74 16.15 5.06
CA LYS A 139 -13.93 17.53 5.50
C LYS A 139 -12.57 18.20 5.72
N GLY A 140 -12.40 19.35 5.08
CA GLY A 140 -11.16 20.12 5.12
C GLY A 140 -10.34 19.94 3.84
N SER A 141 -9.29 20.73 3.72
CA SER A 141 -8.28 20.59 2.69
C SER A 141 -7.38 19.37 2.96
N ASP A 142 -6.69 18.88 1.93
CA ASP A 142 -5.76 17.75 2.10
C ASP A 142 -4.67 18.05 3.15
N LYS A 143 -4.22 19.31 3.22
CA LYS A 143 -3.24 19.75 4.24
C LYS A 143 -3.81 19.75 5.66
N GLU A 144 -5.02 20.27 5.87
CA GLU A 144 -5.67 20.26 7.18
C GLU A 144 -5.91 18.82 7.66
N ILE A 145 -6.34 17.95 6.74
CA ILE A 145 -6.53 16.53 7.00
C ILE A 145 -5.19 15.85 7.37
N SER A 146 -4.15 16.08 6.58
CA SER A 146 -2.82 15.51 6.84
C SER A 146 -2.25 16.01 8.17
N GLN A 147 -2.43 17.29 8.50
CA GLN A 147 -2.03 17.86 9.77
C GLN A 147 -2.73 17.17 10.94
N ALA A 148 -4.06 17.01 10.89
CA ALA A 148 -4.81 16.32 11.94
C ALA A 148 -4.39 14.85 12.12
N ILE A 149 -4.05 14.16 11.02
CA ILE A 149 -3.48 12.81 11.05
C ILE A 149 -2.11 12.81 11.75
N ASN A 150 -1.24 13.77 11.45
CA ASN A 150 0.09 13.88 12.05
C ASN A 150 0.01 14.17 13.56
N GLU A 151 -0.90 15.06 13.97
CA GLU A 151 -1.18 15.36 15.38
C GLU A 151 -1.69 14.10 16.11
N ARG A 152 -2.67 13.40 15.54
CA ARG A 152 -3.20 12.14 16.10
C ARG A 152 -2.16 11.03 16.14
N LEU A 153 -1.24 10.98 15.18
CA LEU A 153 -0.13 10.02 15.17
C LEU A 153 0.80 10.27 16.36
N ALA A 154 1.21 11.52 16.57
CA ALA A 154 2.08 11.90 17.68
C ALA A 154 1.42 11.56 19.03
N GLU A 155 0.13 11.90 19.17
CA GLU A 155 -0.65 11.54 20.36
C GLU A 155 -0.69 10.02 20.56
N THR A 156 -1.00 9.27 19.50
CA THR A 156 -1.10 7.80 19.57
C THR A 156 0.23 7.18 20.01
N LEU A 157 1.35 7.53 19.34
CA LEU A 157 2.67 6.99 19.65
C LEU A 157 3.15 7.38 21.07
N ALA A 158 2.80 8.57 21.55
CA ALA A 158 3.13 9.01 22.91
C ALA A 158 2.41 8.20 24.00
N HIS A 159 1.22 7.66 23.71
CA HIS A 159 0.44 6.87 24.67
C HIS A 159 0.75 5.37 24.62
N LEU A 160 1.43 4.89 23.57
CA LEU A 160 1.82 3.48 23.48
C LEU A 160 2.96 3.12 24.45
N PRO A 161 3.04 1.87 24.93
CA PRO A 161 4.11 1.43 25.81
C PRO A 161 5.48 1.58 25.13
N GLN A 162 6.38 2.34 25.77
CA GLN A 162 7.70 2.66 25.22
C GLN A 162 8.69 1.47 25.31
N ASP A 163 8.35 0.45 26.08
CA ASP A 163 9.09 -0.81 26.21
C ASP A 163 8.69 -1.86 25.17
N GLN A 164 7.65 -1.60 24.37
CA GLN A 164 7.22 -2.45 23.26
C GLN A 164 7.67 -1.88 21.92
N GLU A 165 8.02 -2.77 21.00
CA GLU A 165 8.32 -2.44 19.62
C GLU A 165 7.03 -2.22 18.83
N ILE A 166 7.05 -1.21 17.97
CA ILE A 166 5.93 -0.87 17.09
C ILE A 166 6.33 -1.20 15.66
N PHE A 167 5.53 -2.06 15.03
CA PHE A 167 5.46 -2.21 13.59
C PHE A 167 4.30 -1.34 13.11
N LEU A 168 4.62 -0.26 12.40
CA LEU A 168 3.63 0.66 11.85
C LEU A 168 3.32 0.26 10.42
N SER A 169 2.04 0.25 10.05
CA SER A 169 1.64 0.13 8.66
C SER A 169 0.72 1.28 8.26
N THR A 170 1.01 1.86 7.10
CA THR A 170 0.20 2.91 6.50
C THR A 170 0.16 2.77 4.99
N HIS A 171 -0.82 3.36 4.32
CA HIS A 171 -0.90 3.24 2.87
C HIS A 171 -0.02 4.27 2.16
N PHE A 172 -0.05 5.54 2.62
CA PHE A 172 0.65 6.67 2.00
C PHE A 172 2.14 6.73 2.36
N VAL A 173 2.92 7.40 1.50
CA VAL A 173 4.39 7.45 1.60
C VAL A 173 4.85 8.37 2.75
N PRO A 174 5.52 7.83 3.79
CA PRO A 174 5.91 8.62 4.95
C PRO A 174 7.25 9.35 4.76
N GLN A 175 8.09 8.94 3.80
CA GLN A 175 9.48 9.41 3.68
C GLN A 175 9.85 9.77 2.24
N GLU A 176 10.48 10.94 2.03
CA GLU A 176 10.89 11.45 0.70
C GLU A 176 11.83 10.48 -0.03
N ALA A 177 12.60 9.68 0.71
CA ALA A 177 13.49 8.66 0.16
C ALA A 177 12.79 7.63 -0.75
N PHE A 178 11.47 7.53 -0.70
CA PHE A 178 10.64 6.62 -1.50
C PHE A 178 9.86 7.33 -2.63
N ILE A 179 10.24 8.57 -2.96
CA ILE A 179 9.65 9.32 -4.06
C ILE A 179 10.54 9.20 -5.30
N VAL A 180 9.96 8.72 -6.41
CA VAL A 180 10.65 8.69 -7.70
C VAL A 180 10.58 10.08 -8.34
N ARG A 181 11.75 10.69 -8.57
CA ARG A 181 11.88 11.95 -9.32
C ARG A 181 12.35 11.71 -10.74
N GLN A 182 11.44 11.95 -11.68
CA GLN A 182 11.66 11.85 -13.12
C GLN A 182 12.43 13.06 -13.64
N THR A 183 13.21 12.86 -14.71
CA THR A 183 13.97 13.91 -15.40
C THR A 183 13.61 13.98 -16.88
N GLY A 184 14.08 15.03 -17.56
CA GLY A 184 13.88 15.23 -19.00
C GLY A 184 12.39 15.29 -19.40
N LYS A 185 12.01 14.58 -20.46
CA LYS A 185 10.62 14.57 -20.98
C LYS A 185 9.56 14.04 -20.00
N TYR A 186 9.98 13.40 -18.91
CA TYR A 186 9.11 12.83 -17.90
C TYR A 186 9.01 13.68 -16.63
N ALA A 187 9.75 14.79 -16.52
CA ALA A 187 9.76 15.63 -15.31
C ALA A 187 8.36 16.08 -14.86
N ARG A 188 7.45 16.36 -15.81
CA ARG A 188 6.06 16.74 -15.52
C ARG A 188 5.27 15.74 -14.66
N TRP A 189 5.71 14.47 -14.60
CA TRP A 189 5.06 13.45 -13.78
C TRP A 189 5.35 13.64 -12.28
N ASN A 190 6.40 14.39 -11.92
CA ASN A 190 6.72 14.72 -10.53
C ASN A 190 5.62 15.56 -9.87
N HIS A 191 4.82 16.29 -10.65
CA HIS A 191 3.69 17.05 -10.13
C HIS A 191 2.69 16.14 -9.38
N LEU A 192 2.58 14.87 -9.78
CA LEU A 192 1.69 13.88 -9.15
C LEU A 192 2.22 13.37 -7.82
N ASN A 193 3.49 13.60 -7.50
CA ASN A 193 4.05 13.27 -6.18
C ASN A 193 3.32 14.01 -5.06
N ALA A 194 2.62 15.11 -5.38
CA ALA A 194 1.72 15.81 -4.47
C ALA A 194 0.78 14.87 -3.69
N PHE A 195 0.34 13.78 -4.32
CA PHE A 195 -0.71 12.91 -3.78
C PHE A 195 -0.17 11.60 -3.21
N LEU A 196 1.16 11.47 -3.05
CA LEU A 196 1.78 10.22 -2.60
C LEU A 196 1.89 10.09 -1.08
N GLY A 197 1.98 11.20 -0.35
CA GLY A 197 2.06 11.14 1.11
C GLY A 197 2.51 12.45 1.73
N SER A 198 3.06 12.36 2.94
CA SER A 198 3.45 13.50 3.77
C SER A 198 4.83 13.25 4.40
N PRO A 199 5.83 14.13 4.17
CA PRO A 199 7.11 14.05 4.90
C PRO A 199 6.93 14.38 6.39
N ASP A 200 5.92 15.18 6.76
CA ASP A 200 5.62 15.50 8.16
C ASP A 200 5.17 14.25 8.93
N PHE A 201 4.48 13.32 8.27
CA PHE A 201 4.15 12.01 8.87
C PHE A 201 5.41 11.22 9.22
N GLY A 202 6.40 11.19 8.32
CA GLY A 202 7.72 10.61 8.58
C GLY A 202 8.46 11.30 9.72
N ALA A 203 8.42 12.63 9.76
CA ALA A 203 9.05 13.42 10.81
C ALA A 203 8.43 13.18 12.20
N VAL A 204 7.14 12.81 12.29
CA VAL A 204 6.54 12.33 13.54
C VAL A 204 7.12 10.97 13.91
N ILE A 205 7.19 10.01 12.98
CA ILE A 205 7.76 8.68 13.24
C ILE A 205 9.19 8.76 13.77
N ASP A 206 10.02 9.64 13.17
CA ASP A 206 11.44 9.78 13.51
C ASP A 206 11.68 10.21 14.98
N GLN A 207 10.65 10.68 15.69
CA GLN A 207 10.72 11.06 17.11
C GLN A 207 10.57 9.87 18.07
N TYR A 208 10.16 8.68 17.59
CA TYR A 208 9.81 7.53 18.44
C TYR A 208 10.70 6.32 18.13
N ALA A 209 11.75 6.13 18.93
CA ALA A 209 12.75 5.07 18.73
C ALA A 209 12.19 3.63 18.85
N ASN A 210 11.03 3.46 19.48
CA ASN A 210 10.36 2.17 19.59
C ASN A 210 9.56 1.79 18.32
N VAL A 211 9.40 2.70 17.34
CA VAL A 211 8.95 2.33 16.00
C VAL A 211 10.12 1.65 15.28
N ARG A 212 10.04 0.32 15.12
CA ARG A 212 11.14 -0.49 14.58
C ARG A 212 10.99 -0.77 13.09
N ALA A 213 9.75 -0.87 12.61
CA ALA A 213 9.45 -1.13 11.21
C ALA A 213 8.26 -0.31 10.73
N VAL A 214 8.32 0.17 9.50
CA VAL A 214 7.23 0.85 8.79
C VAL A 214 7.01 0.16 7.44
N VAL A 215 5.80 -0.31 7.17
CA VAL A 215 5.43 -0.93 5.89
C VAL A 215 4.31 -0.15 5.22
N PHE A 216 4.52 0.22 3.95
CA PHE A 216 3.58 1.05 3.19
C PHE A 216 3.57 0.79 1.68
N GLY A 217 2.58 1.35 1.00
CA GLY A 217 2.24 1.08 -0.39
C GLY A 217 2.13 2.33 -1.27
N HIS A 218 1.10 2.39 -2.11
CA HIS A 218 0.63 3.52 -2.94
C HIS A 218 1.54 3.92 -4.11
N THR A 219 2.86 3.75 -3.97
CA THR A 219 3.83 4.16 -5.01
C THR A 219 3.75 3.31 -6.28
N HIS A 220 3.19 2.11 -6.19
CA HIS A 220 3.27 1.07 -7.22
C HIS A 220 4.71 0.81 -7.70
N ARG A 221 5.69 1.08 -6.83
CA ARG A 221 7.12 0.88 -7.05
C ARG A 221 7.69 0.17 -5.85
N ARG A 222 8.38 -0.93 -6.11
CA ARG A 222 9.13 -1.63 -5.06
C ARG A 222 10.46 -0.92 -4.85
N PHE A 223 10.80 -0.71 -3.60
CA PHE A 223 12.07 -0.16 -3.18
C PHE A 223 12.82 -1.17 -2.33
N GLU A 224 14.14 -1.14 -2.40
CA GLU A 224 14.95 -1.83 -1.40
C GLU A 224 14.65 -1.27 -0.01
N LYS A 225 14.72 -2.14 1.00
CA LYS A 225 14.61 -1.77 2.41
C LYS A 225 15.55 -0.60 2.73
N LYS A 226 15.06 0.40 3.45
CA LYS A 226 15.88 1.53 3.93
C LYS A 226 15.84 1.64 5.44
N GLU A 227 16.95 2.04 6.05
CA GLU A 227 17.03 2.41 7.46
C GLU A 227 17.10 3.93 7.56
N LEU A 228 16.14 4.56 8.24
CA LEU A 228 16.06 6.01 8.43
C LEU A 228 15.74 6.28 9.89
N ALA A 229 16.50 7.16 10.55
CA ALA A 229 16.33 7.50 11.97
C ALA A 229 16.25 6.29 12.94
N GLY A 230 16.84 5.15 12.58
CA GLY A 230 16.78 3.91 13.37
C GLY A 230 15.58 3.00 13.07
N THR A 231 14.70 3.40 12.15
CA THR A 231 13.50 2.68 11.71
C THR A 231 13.74 2.00 10.36
N SER A 232 13.31 0.74 10.23
CA SER A 232 13.34 0.01 8.96
C SER A 232 12.08 0.28 8.14
N TYR A 233 12.23 0.78 6.91
CA TYR A 233 11.13 1.06 6.00
C TYR A 233 11.07 0.04 4.86
N TYR A 234 9.87 -0.46 4.59
CA TYR A 234 9.57 -1.44 3.55
C TYR A 234 8.46 -0.91 2.64
N CYS A 235 8.74 -0.80 1.33
CA CYS A 235 7.78 -0.40 0.32
C CYS A 235 7.84 -1.41 -0.82
N CYS A 236 6.97 -2.42 -0.74
CA CYS A 236 6.91 -3.52 -1.71
C CYS A 236 5.47 -3.73 -2.22
N PRO A 237 4.81 -2.69 -2.78
CA PRO A 237 3.43 -2.82 -3.26
C PRO A 237 3.33 -3.87 -4.37
N PHE A 238 2.18 -4.56 -4.43
CA PHE A 238 1.92 -5.51 -5.50
C PHE A 238 1.63 -4.77 -6.82
N GLY A 239 0.79 -3.75 -6.78
CA GLY A 239 0.50 -2.87 -7.91
C GLY A 239 -0.34 -3.55 -9.00
N TYR A 240 -0.42 -2.92 -10.17
CA TYR A 240 -1.26 -3.42 -11.26
C TYR A 240 -0.57 -4.47 -12.12
N TYR A 241 -1.36 -5.35 -12.74
CA TYR A 241 -0.84 -6.40 -13.63
C TYR A 241 0.03 -5.86 -14.77
N TYR A 242 -0.21 -4.64 -15.24
CA TYR A 242 0.60 -3.98 -16.27
C TYR A 242 1.84 -3.25 -15.71
N GLU A 243 2.13 -3.36 -14.42
CA GLU A 243 3.32 -2.81 -13.75
C GLU A 243 4.26 -3.90 -13.23
N TRP A 244 3.75 -5.13 -13.07
CA TRP A 244 4.52 -6.29 -12.61
C TRP A 244 5.73 -6.61 -13.48
N GLN A 245 6.76 -7.15 -12.83
CA GLN A 245 7.93 -7.68 -13.55
C GLN A 245 7.56 -8.91 -14.37
N LEU A 246 6.66 -9.76 -13.87
CA LEU A 246 6.04 -10.87 -14.61
C LEU A 246 5.58 -10.43 -16.00
N THR A 247 4.76 -9.38 -16.05
CA THR A 247 4.20 -8.88 -17.32
C THR A 247 5.28 -8.29 -18.22
N ARG A 248 6.25 -7.59 -17.63
CA ARG A 248 7.40 -7.08 -18.38
C ARG A 248 8.22 -8.21 -19.00
N ARG A 249 8.49 -9.30 -18.25
CA ARG A 249 9.19 -10.49 -18.75
C ARG A 249 8.42 -11.14 -19.89
N PHE A 250 7.12 -11.41 -19.70
CA PHE A 250 6.26 -11.98 -20.74
C PHE A 250 6.35 -11.22 -22.06
N VAL A 251 6.22 -9.89 -22.03
CA VAL A 251 6.26 -9.05 -23.24
C VAL A 251 7.61 -9.13 -23.96
N LEU A 252 8.72 -9.08 -23.21
CA LEU A 252 10.06 -8.99 -23.79
C LEU A 252 10.59 -10.36 -24.23
N GLU A 253 10.35 -11.41 -23.44
CA GLU A 253 10.78 -12.80 -23.74
C GLU A 253 10.04 -13.38 -24.94
N ASN A 254 8.77 -12.99 -25.13
CA ASN A 254 7.97 -13.40 -26.29
C ASN A 254 8.11 -12.42 -27.48
N HIS A 255 9.02 -11.45 -27.41
CA HIS A 255 9.27 -10.45 -28.46
C HIS A 255 8.02 -9.71 -28.95
N LEU A 256 7.05 -9.46 -28.05
CA LEU A 256 5.79 -8.79 -28.39
C LEU A 256 5.95 -7.28 -28.59
N ALA A 257 7.04 -6.70 -28.06
CA ALA A 257 7.45 -5.32 -28.29
C ALA A 257 8.96 -5.15 -28.09
N GLU A 258 9.58 -4.22 -28.84
CA GLU A 258 11.01 -3.87 -28.67
C GLU A 258 11.31 -3.23 -27.30
N ALA A 259 10.35 -2.52 -26.74
CA ALA A 259 10.46 -1.89 -25.42
C ALA A 259 9.12 -1.94 -24.68
N TYR A 260 9.20 -2.13 -23.36
CA TYR A 260 8.03 -2.18 -22.50
C TYR A 260 7.41 -0.78 -22.32
N SER A 261 6.09 -0.68 -22.53
CA SER A 261 5.34 0.56 -22.35
C SER A 261 4.01 0.28 -21.63
N PRO A 262 3.84 0.72 -20.36
CA PRO A 262 2.60 0.49 -19.59
C PRO A 262 1.33 0.99 -20.30
N THR A 263 1.43 2.05 -21.09
CA THR A 263 0.28 2.61 -21.83
C THR A 263 -0.19 1.76 -23.00
N LYS A 264 0.66 0.87 -23.53
CA LYS A 264 0.37 0.02 -24.69
C LYS A 264 0.14 -1.45 -24.31
N VAL A 265 0.62 -1.86 -23.13
CA VAL A 265 0.65 -3.26 -22.74
C VAL A 265 -0.75 -3.88 -22.61
N ARG A 266 -1.76 -3.11 -22.18
CA ARG A 266 -3.13 -3.63 -22.05
C ARG A 266 -3.69 -4.20 -23.36
N THR A 267 -3.51 -3.47 -24.47
CA THR A 267 -3.95 -3.94 -25.79
C THR A 267 -3.17 -5.18 -26.23
N LEU A 268 -1.88 -5.20 -25.95
CA LEU A 268 -0.99 -6.30 -26.29
C LEU A 268 -1.37 -7.57 -25.52
N LEU A 269 -1.57 -7.48 -24.20
CA LEU A 269 -1.99 -8.63 -23.38
C LEU A 269 -3.36 -9.17 -23.82
N ARG A 270 -4.30 -8.31 -24.18
CA ARG A 270 -5.60 -8.74 -24.71
C ARG A 270 -5.47 -9.54 -26.02
N ASN A 271 -4.53 -9.17 -26.89
CA ASN A 271 -4.30 -9.90 -28.15
C ASN A 271 -3.58 -11.25 -27.93
N HIS A 272 -2.93 -11.44 -26.79
CA HIS A 272 -2.19 -12.64 -26.40
C HIS A 272 -2.74 -13.24 -25.10
N HIS A 273 -4.07 -13.14 -24.88
CA HIS A 273 -4.68 -13.39 -23.58
C HIS A 273 -4.41 -14.80 -23.04
N GLU A 274 -4.66 -15.83 -23.84
CA GLU A 274 -4.44 -17.24 -23.43
C GLU A 274 -2.98 -17.49 -23.02
N ALA A 275 -2.02 -17.10 -23.87
CA ALA A 275 -0.60 -17.24 -23.56
C ALA A 275 -0.17 -16.43 -22.32
N PHE A 276 -0.78 -15.26 -22.08
CA PHE A 276 -0.50 -14.48 -20.88
C PHE A 276 -1.10 -15.11 -19.63
N GLU A 277 -2.30 -15.67 -19.67
CA GLU A 277 -2.90 -16.35 -18.51
C GLU A 277 -2.12 -17.62 -18.14
N ASP A 278 -1.63 -18.37 -19.12
CA ASP A 278 -0.73 -19.51 -18.87
C ASP A 278 0.57 -19.06 -18.20
N TYR A 279 1.21 -18.01 -18.74
CA TYR A 279 2.43 -17.46 -18.16
C TYR A 279 2.19 -16.88 -16.75
N LYS A 280 1.07 -16.18 -16.56
CA LYS A 280 0.64 -15.66 -15.25
C LYS A 280 0.48 -16.80 -14.26
N THR A 281 -0.23 -17.87 -14.64
CA THR A 281 -0.43 -19.04 -13.78
C THR A 281 0.90 -19.65 -13.33
N ALA A 282 1.88 -19.74 -14.22
CA ALA A 282 3.20 -20.29 -13.91
C ALA A 282 4.06 -19.39 -13.01
N HIS A 283 3.93 -18.06 -13.12
CA HIS A 283 4.88 -17.12 -12.51
C HIS A 283 4.28 -16.19 -11.45
N LEU A 284 2.95 -16.21 -11.22
CA LEU A 284 2.29 -15.27 -10.32
C LEU A 284 2.80 -15.38 -8.88
N LEU A 285 3.12 -16.58 -8.40
CA LEU A 285 3.66 -16.77 -7.06
C LEU A 285 5.00 -16.05 -6.88
N GLU A 286 5.88 -16.06 -7.89
CA GLU A 286 7.16 -15.34 -7.84
C GLU A 286 6.95 -13.82 -7.76
N GLU A 287 5.93 -13.30 -8.47
CA GLU A 287 5.60 -11.88 -8.44
C GLU A 287 4.99 -11.49 -7.09
N LEU A 288 4.07 -12.32 -6.55
CA LEU A 288 3.45 -12.12 -5.25
C LEU A 288 4.46 -12.17 -4.11
N ALA A 289 5.38 -13.15 -4.12
CA ALA A 289 6.38 -13.31 -3.07
C ALA A 289 7.26 -12.07 -2.90
N GLN A 290 7.55 -11.34 -3.98
CA GLN A 290 8.30 -10.08 -3.96
C GLN A 290 7.50 -8.90 -3.40
N ALA A 291 6.18 -9.02 -3.26
CA ALA A 291 5.28 -7.99 -2.75
C ALA A 291 4.78 -8.28 -1.32
N ILE A 292 5.19 -9.40 -0.71
CA ILE A 292 4.83 -9.76 0.67
C ILE A 292 6.02 -9.41 1.57
N THR A 293 5.82 -8.43 2.45
CA THR A 293 6.82 -8.10 3.47
C THR A 293 6.65 -9.02 4.67
N LEU A 294 7.67 -9.82 4.99
CA LEU A 294 7.69 -10.71 6.15
C LEU A 294 8.50 -10.09 7.29
N LEU A 295 7.86 -9.85 8.44
CA LEU A 295 8.46 -9.26 9.63
C LEU A 295 8.39 -10.24 10.81
N PRO A 296 9.53 -10.84 11.23
CA PRO A 296 9.56 -11.69 12.41
C PRO A 296 9.39 -10.88 13.69
N TYR A 297 8.73 -11.45 14.70
CA TYR A 297 8.50 -10.85 16.02
C TYR A 297 8.41 -11.88 17.16
#